data_AF-A0AAV1Z570-F1
#
_entry.id   AF-A0AAV1Z570-F1
#
_cell.length_a   1.000
_cell.length_b   1.000
_cell.length_c   1.000
_cell.angle_alpha   90.00
_cell.angle_beta   90.00
_cell.angle_gamma   90.00
#
_symmetry.space_group_name_H-M   'P 1'
#
loop_
_entity.id
_entity.type
_entity.pdbx_description
1 polymer ?
#
loop_
_entity_poly.entity_id
_entity_poly.type
_entity_poly.pdbx_seq_one_letter_code
_entity_poly.pdbx_strand_id
1 'polypeptide(L)'
;GTKEPSLRFVAVSATFPNVVDAAEWLGTSNCKGVAYKLNENLRPVLLRKVVLGYPCSDTLSEFRFDLSLSYKLGHVIHTYSDGKPTLVFCATRKSVIQTACILAKSAHYVSNAAHKQQLIEVANTMHETKLR
;
A
#
# COMPACT_ATOMS: atom_id res chain seq x y z
N GLY A 1 -15.50 43.57 24.34
CA GLY A 1 -15.45 42.83 23.07
C GLY A 1 -14.59 41.60 23.27
N THR A 2 -15.17 40.42 23.19
CA THR A 2 -14.48 39.14 23.36
C THR A 2 -13.57 38.91 22.15
N LYS A 3 -12.25 38.80 22.37
CA LYS A 3 -11.30 38.36 21.34
C LYS A 3 -11.71 36.95 20.91
N GLU A 4 -12.08 36.78 19.64
CA GLU A 4 -12.27 35.44 19.09
C GLU A 4 -10.94 34.66 19.17
N PRO A 5 -10.98 33.35 19.48
CA PRO A 5 -9.80 32.53 19.57
C PRO A 5 -9.14 32.40 18.18
N SER A 6 -7.81 32.59 18.15
CA SER A 6 -7.02 32.41 16.93
C SER A 6 -6.88 30.91 16.60
N LEU A 7 -7.40 30.50 15.44
CA LEU A 7 -7.31 29.14 14.93
C LEU A 7 -6.08 28.98 14.01
N ARG A 8 -5.28 27.93 14.21
CA ARG A 8 -4.13 27.60 13.36
C ARG A 8 -4.42 26.38 12.51
N PHE A 9 -4.43 26.56 11.19
CA PHE A 9 -4.53 25.46 10.23
C PHE A 9 -3.15 24.85 9.96
N VAL A 10 -3.08 23.52 9.98
CA VAL A 10 -1.91 22.75 9.53
C VAL A 10 -2.43 21.68 8.58
N ALA A 11 -2.18 21.85 7.29
CA ALA A 11 -2.58 20.90 6.26
C ALA A 11 -1.42 19.97 5.89
N VAL A 12 -1.68 18.67 5.87
CA VAL A 12 -0.71 17.64 5.47
C VAL A 12 -1.30 16.87 4.29
N SER A 13 -0.50 16.67 3.26
CA SER A 13 -0.92 16.01 2.01
C SER A 13 0.24 15.21 1.41
N ALA A 14 -0.07 14.35 0.44
CA ALA A 14 0.94 13.79 -0.46
C ALA A 14 1.50 14.90 -1.37
N THR A 15 2.70 14.73 -1.91
CA THR A 15 3.31 15.71 -2.81
C THR A 15 2.43 15.97 -4.05
N PHE A 16 2.05 17.22 -4.28
CA PHE A 16 1.25 17.64 -5.44
C PHE A 16 1.80 18.96 -6.03
N PRO A 17 1.56 19.25 -7.33
CA PRO A 17 2.25 20.34 -8.04
C PRO A 17 1.87 21.75 -7.57
N ASN A 18 0.65 21.96 -7.08
CA ASN A 18 0.06 23.30 -6.84
C ASN A 18 -0.01 23.67 -5.35
N VAL A 19 1.04 23.36 -4.59
CA VAL A 19 1.06 23.59 -3.13
C VAL A 19 0.96 25.07 -2.74
N VAL A 20 1.39 25.97 -3.63
CA VAL A 20 1.32 27.43 -3.43
C VAL A 20 -0.13 27.89 -3.40
N ASP A 21 -0.94 27.47 -4.38
CA ASP A 21 -2.35 27.82 -4.47
C ASP A 21 -3.13 27.32 -3.23
N ALA A 22 -2.80 26.12 -2.73
CA ALA A 22 -3.40 25.58 -1.52
C ALA A 22 -3.03 26.40 -0.27
N ALA A 23 -1.78 26.87 -0.17
CA ALA A 23 -1.36 27.73 0.94
C ALA A 23 -1.99 29.13 0.86
N GLU A 24 -2.19 29.67 -0.34
CA GLU A 24 -2.92 30.91 -0.54
C GLU A 24 -4.40 30.76 -0.15
N TRP A 25 -5.04 29.67 -0.56
CA TRP A 25 -6.43 29.35 -0.21
C TRP A 25 -6.64 29.16 1.31
N LEU A 26 -5.68 28.55 2.01
CA LEU A 26 -5.71 28.39 3.47
C LEU A 26 -5.29 29.65 4.24
N GLY A 27 -4.71 30.63 3.55
CA GLY A 27 -4.32 31.91 4.13
C GLY A 27 -5.51 32.83 4.38
N THR A 28 -5.27 33.88 5.15
CA THR A 28 -6.18 35.01 5.27
C THR A 28 -5.50 36.28 4.77
N SER A 29 -6.27 37.36 4.59
CA SER A 29 -5.72 38.67 4.23
C SER A 29 -4.65 39.16 5.22
N ASN A 30 -4.77 38.77 6.49
CA ASN A 30 -3.85 39.18 7.57
C ASN A 30 -2.72 38.18 7.81
N CYS A 31 -2.87 36.92 7.40
CA CYS A 31 -1.89 35.85 7.62
C CYS A 31 -1.78 34.97 6.37
N LYS A 32 -0.70 35.14 5.59
CA LYS A 32 -0.43 34.28 4.44
C LYS A 32 -0.11 32.85 4.89
N GLY A 33 -0.63 31.86 4.16
CA GLY A 33 -0.23 30.46 4.38
C GLY A 33 1.21 30.22 3.92
N VAL A 34 1.88 29.26 4.55
CA VAL A 34 3.24 28.84 4.20
C VAL A 34 3.19 27.42 3.66
N ALA A 35 3.71 27.24 2.44
CA ALA A 35 3.81 25.94 1.80
C ALA A 35 5.19 25.32 2.00
N TYR A 36 5.23 24.03 2.34
CA TYR A 36 6.44 23.22 2.31
C TYR A 36 6.27 22.09 1.30
N LYS A 37 7.10 22.10 0.25
CA LYS A 37 7.11 21.05 -0.77
C LYS A 37 8.15 19.99 -0.43
N LEU A 38 7.68 18.82 -0.06
CA LEU A 38 8.53 17.66 0.19
C LEU A 38 8.64 16.83 -1.09
N ASN A 39 9.82 16.80 -1.70
CA ASN A 39 10.08 15.99 -2.89
C ASN A 39 10.27 14.51 -2.52
N GLU A 40 10.10 13.56 -3.47
CA GLU A 40 10.27 12.12 -3.21
C GLU A 40 11.65 11.77 -2.62
N ASN A 41 12.68 12.55 -2.96
CA ASN A 41 14.05 12.36 -2.47
C ASN A 41 14.21 12.67 -0.98
N LEU A 42 13.23 13.32 -0.35
CA LEU A 42 13.23 13.62 1.08
C LEU A 42 12.56 12.53 1.92
N ARG A 43 12.13 11.43 1.31
CA ARG A 43 11.62 10.27 2.06
C ARG A 43 12.76 9.65 2.89
N PRO A 44 12.54 9.31 4.17
CA PRO A 44 13.55 8.64 4.99
C PRO A 44 14.08 7.34 4.38
N VAL A 45 13.21 6.67 3.60
CA VAL A 45 13.56 5.48 2.81
C VAL A 45 13.19 5.77 1.35
N LEU A 46 14.20 5.83 0.48
CA LEU A 46 14.01 5.99 -0.96
C LEU A 46 13.35 4.74 -1.54
N LEU A 47 12.33 4.95 -2.37
CA LEU A 47 11.57 3.87 -2.98
C LEU A 47 12.08 3.61 -4.40
N ARG A 48 12.42 2.34 -4.69
CA ARG A 48 12.64 1.88 -6.07
C ARG A 48 11.29 1.53 -6.70
N LYS A 49 10.89 2.26 -7.73
CA LYS A 49 9.68 1.99 -8.50
C LYS A 49 10.01 1.11 -9.71
N VAL A 50 9.33 -0.02 -9.84
CA VAL A 50 9.43 -0.93 -10.99
C VAL A 50 8.02 -1.14 -11.55
N VAL A 51 7.85 -0.95 -12.86
CA VAL A 51 6.57 -1.12 -13.56
C VAL A 51 6.70 -2.29 -14.51
N LEU A 52 5.85 -3.31 -14.34
CA LEU A 52 5.81 -4.49 -15.20
C LEU A 52 4.53 -4.45 -16.04
N GLY A 53 4.69 -4.30 -17.35
CA GLY A 53 3.58 -4.40 -18.30
C GLY A 53 3.26 -5.86 -18.61
N TYR A 54 1.99 -6.22 -18.61
CA TYR A 54 1.50 -7.53 -19.04
C TYR A 54 0.49 -7.35 -20.18
N PRO A 55 0.62 -8.10 -21.29
CA PRO A 55 -0.34 -8.00 -22.38
C PRO A 55 -1.71 -8.53 -21.92
N CYS A 56 -2.74 -7.74 -22.14
CA CYS A 56 -4.13 -8.17 -22.01
C CYS A 56 -4.66 -8.44 -23.43
N SER A 57 -5.15 -9.65 -23.69
CA SER A 57 -5.84 -9.96 -24.94
C SER A 57 -7.25 -9.41 -24.90
N ASP A 58 -7.76 -8.88 -26.01
CA ASP A 58 -9.15 -8.39 -26.13
C ASP A 58 -10.20 -9.48 -25.83
N THR A 59 -9.81 -10.74 -25.88
CA THR A 59 -10.68 -11.90 -25.56
C THR A 59 -10.74 -12.21 -24.06
N LEU A 60 -9.85 -11.63 -23.26
CA LEU A 60 -9.82 -11.82 -21.80
C LEU A 60 -10.65 -10.74 -21.13
N SER A 61 -11.58 -11.16 -20.28
CA SER A 61 -12.22 -10.21 -19.36
C SER A 61 -11.21 -9.68 -18.35
N GLU A 62 -11.42 -8.46 -17.85
CA GLU A 62 -10.60 -7.86 -16.79
C GLU A 62 -10.42 -8.81 -15.59
N PHE A 63 -11.48 -9.53 -15.19
CA PHE A 63 -11.40 -10.50 -14.10
C PHE A 63 -10.42 -11.65 -14.39
N ARG A 64 -10.42 -12.17 -15.63
CA ARG A 64 -9.49 -13.24 -16.02
C ARG A 64 -8.07 -12.72 -16.15
N PHE A 65 -7.92 -11.48 -16.62
CA PHE A 65 -6.63 -10.80 -16.67
C PHE A 65 -6.07 -10.60 -15.25
N ASP A 66 -6.83 -10.04 -14.32
CA ASP A 66 -6.44 -9.87 -12.90
C ASP A 66 -6.01 -11.20 -12.27
N LEU A 67 -6.81 -12.25 -12.46
CA LEU A 67 -6.47 -13.59 -11.99
C LEU A 67 -5.15 -14.10 -12.60
N SER A 68 -4.90 -13.84 -13.88
CA SER A 68 -3.64 -14.22 -14.52
C SER A 68 -2.43 -13.53 -13.90
N LEU A 69 -2.61 -12.31 -13.38
CA LEU A 69 -1.57 -11.57 -12.66
C LEU A 69 -1.31 -12.19 -11.28
N SER A 70 -2.34 -12.68 -10.58
CA SER A 70 -2.17 -13.38 -9.29
C SER A 70 -1.22 -14.57 -9.38
N TYR A 71 -1.26 -15.33 -10.48
CA TYR A 71 -0.34 -16.46 -10.69
C TYR A 71 1.11 -16.02 -10.96
N LYS A 72 1.34 -14.78 -11.40
CA LYS A 72 2.69 -14.24 -11.64
C LYS A 72 3.32 -13.65 -10.38
N LEU A 73 2.53 -13.34 -9.35
CA LEU A 73 3.00 -12.67 -8.13
C LEU A 73 4.12 -13.42 -7.42
N GLY A 74 4.09 -14.76 -7.36
CA GLY A 74 5.14 -15.54 -6.71
C GLY A 74 6.54 -15.23 -7.27
N HIS A 75 6.65 -15.16 -8.59
CA HIS A 75 7.90 -14.79 -9.27
C HIS A 75 8.27 -13.32 -9.01
N VAL A 76 7.30 -12.41 -9.05
CA VAL A 76 7.54 -10.98 -8.78
C VAL A 76 8.07 -10.78 -7.35
N ILE A 77 7.43 -11.42 -6.37
CA ILE A 77 7.87 -11.36 -4.97
C ILE A 77 9.29 -11.91 -4.84
N HIS A 78 9.56 -13.10 -5.40
CA HIS A 78 10.90 -13.70 -5.35
C HIS A 78 11.98 -12.80 -5.98
N THR A 79 11.65 -12.14 -7.10
CA THR A 79 12.58 -11.28 -7.84
C THR A 79 12.91 -9.97 -7.12
N TYR A 80 11.94 -9.38 -6.40
CA TYR A 80 12.07 -8.01 -5.91
C TYR A 80 12.04 -7.85 -4.39
N SER A 81 11.67 -8.89 -3.63
CA SER A 81 11.57 -8.77 -2.16
C SER A 81 12.91 -8.93 -1.44
N ASP A 82 13.90 -9.59 -2.05
CA ASP A 82 15.14 -10.01 -1.38
C ASP A 82 14.88 -10.77 -0.06
N GLY A 83 13.78 -11.54 0.00
CA GLY A 83 13.36 -12.25 1.22
C GLY A 83 12.76 -11.35 2.31
N LYS A 84 12.48 -10.08 2.02
CA LYS A 84 11.84 -9.13 2.95
C LYS A 84 10.31 -9.26 2.92
N PRO A 85 9.60 -8.88 4.01
CA PRO A 85 8.15 -8.86 4.04
C PRO A 85 7.56 -8.06 2.86
N THR A 86 6.53 -8.61 2.22
CA THR A 86 5.90 -8.01 1.04
C THR A 86 4.41 -7.79 1.27
N LEU A 87 3.93 -6.56 1.01
CA LEU A 87 2.52 -6.20 1.04
C LEU A 87 1.96 -6.17 -0.39
N VAL A 88 0.92 -6.97 -0.65
CA VAL A 88 0.26 -7.04 -1.97
C VAL A 88 -1.12 -6.39 -1.88
N PHE A 89 -1.39 -5.39 -2.73
CA PHE A 89 -2.70 -4.79 -2.89
C PHE A 89 -3.45 -5.47 -4.05
N CYS A 90 -4.70 -5.86 -3.82
CA CYS A 90 -5.59 -6.38 -4.87
C CYS A 90 -6.84 -5.51 -4.97
N ALA A 91 -7.49 -5.49 -6.13
CA ALA A 91 -8.62 -4.59 -6.41
C ALA A 91 -9.90 -4.90 -5.59
N THR A 92 -10.14 -6.16 -5.23
CA THR A 92 -11.36 -6.58 -4.52
C THR A 92 -11.07 -7.53 -3.36
N ARG A 93 -12.01 -7.64 -2.41
CA ARG A 93 -11.94 -8.65 -1.34
C ARG A 93 -11.82 -10.08 -1.89
N LYS A 94 -12.53 -10.39 -2.99
CA LYS A 94 -12.48 -11.71 -3.61
C LYS A 94 -11.10 -11.99 -4.22
N SER A 95 -10.51 -11.03 -4.93
CA SER A 95 -9.17 -11.17 -5.51
C SER A 95 -8.09 -11.31 -4.42
N VAL A 96 -8.24 -10.65 -3.26
CA VAL A 96 -7.34 -10.86 -2.11
C VAL A 96 -7.37 -12.31 -1.64
N ILE A 97 -8.56 -12.85 -1.35
CA ILE A 97 -8.72 -14.24 -0.87
C ILE A 97 -8.14 -15.22 -1.89
N GLN A 98 -8.47 -15.03 -3.17
CA GLN A 98 -7.99 -15.91 -4.24
C GLN A 98 -6.47 -15.83 -4.41
N THR A 99 -5.90 -14.63 -4.40
CA THR A 99 -4.45 -14.41 -4.49
C THR A 99 -3.73 -15.03 -3.30
N ALA A 100 -4.24 -14.85 -2.08
CA ALA A 100 -3.68 -15.48 -0.88
C ALA A 100 -3.68 -17.02 -0.99
N CYS A 101 -4.77 -17.62 -1.47
CA CYS A 101 -4.82 -19.06 -1.73
C CYS A 101 -3.82 -19.52 -2.80
N ILE A 102 -3.64 -18.75 -3.88
CA ILE A 102 -2.65 -19.05 -4.93
C ILE A 102 -1.23 -19.01 -4.36
N LEU A 103 -0.90 -17.94 -3.63
CA LEU A 103 0.41 -17.77 -2.99
C LEU A 103 0.68 -18.84 -1.93
N ALA A 104 -0.31 -19.22 -1.12
CA ALA A 104 -0.16 -20.27 -0.12
C ALA A 104 0.12 -21.65 -0.75
N LYS A 105 -0.43 -21.91 -1.94
CA LYS A 105 -0.16 -23.16 -2.68
C LYS A 105 1.21 -23.16 -3.36
N SER A 106 1.65 -22.02 -3.88
CA SER A 106 2.95 -21.88 -4.56
C SER A 106 4.11 -21.63 -3.60
N ALA A 107 3.82 -21.26 -2.35
CA ALA A 107 4.78 -21.16 -1.28
C ALA A 107 5.31 -22.56 -0.91
N HIS A 108 6.36 -22.99 -1.60
CA HIS A 108 7.33 -23.97 -1.08
C HIS A 108 8.19 -23.37 0.06
N TYR A 109 7.64 -22.38 0.78
CA TYR A 109 8.35 -21.59 1.78
C TYR A 109 8.61 -22.46 3.02
N VAL A 110 9.73 -23.16 2.99
CA VAL A 110 10.31 -23.94 4.08
C VAL A 110 9.36 -24.99 4.64
N SER A 111 9.40 -26.19 4.05
CA SER A 111 8.89 -27.43 4.62
C SER A 111 9.74 -27.92 5.81
N ASN A 112 10.14 -27.02 6.72
CA ASN A 112 10.58 -27.42 8.04
C ASN A 112 9.33 -27.50 8.93
N ALA A 113 9.04 -28.68 9.47
CA ALA A 113 7.92 -28.90 10.38
C ALA A 113 7.89 -27.87 11.52
N ALA A 114 9.07 -27.40 11.98
CA ALA A 114 9.17 -26.37 13.02
C ALA A 114 8.57 -25.01 12.61
N HIS A 115 8.85 -24.52 11.39
CA HIS A 115 8.28 -23.25 10.92
C HIS A 115 6.77 -23.34 10.72
N LYS A 116 6.28 -24.46 10.20
CA LYS A 116 4.83 -24.71 10.09
C LYS A 116 4.16 -24.69 11.47
N GLN A 117 4.78 -25.31 12.47
CA GLN A 117 4.26 -25.34 13.83
C GLN A 117 4.19 -23.92 14.43
N GLN A 118 5.25 -23.11 14.28
CA GLN A 118 5.26 -21.72 14.76
C GLN A 118 4.20 -20.86 14.07
N LEU A 119 4.00 -21.02 12.75
CA LEU A 119 2.96 -20.28 12.03
C LEU A 119 1.55 -20.65 12.50
N ILE A 120 1.29 -21.94 12.77
CA ILE A 120 0.00 -22.40 13.32
C ILE A 120 -0.21 -21.84 14.72
N GLU A 121 0.82 -21.84 15.57
CA GLU A 121 0.75 -21.31 16.93
C GLU A 121 0.43 -19.81 16.93
N VAL A 122 1.15 -19.01 16.13
CA VAL A 122 0.87 -17.58 15.98
C VAL A 122 -0.53 -17.35 15.41
N ALA A 123 -0.96 -18.09 14.38
CA ALA A 123 -2.30 -17.96 13.81
C ALA A 123 -3.40 -18.23 14.85
N ASN A 124 -3.22 -19.23 15.71
CA ASN A 124 -4.17 -19.54 16.78
C ASN A 124 -4.21 -18.44 17.85
N THR A 125 -3.10 -17.76 18.13
CA THR A 125 -3.09 -16.58 19.03
C THR A 125 -3.77 -15.35 18.43
N MET A 126 -3.90 -15.28 17.10
CA MET A 126 -4.57 -14.18 16.40
C MET A 126 -6.09 -14.34 16.31
N HIS A 127 -6.70 -15.28 17.03
CA HIS A 127 -8.14 -15.26 17.31
C HIS A 127 -8.49 -14.10 18.25
N GLU A 128 -8.28 -12.86 17.80
CA GLU A 128 -8.77 -11.66 18.46
C GLU A 128 -10.27 -11.47 18.17
N THR A 129 -11.04 -11.44 19.25
CA THR A 129 -12.49 -11.24 19.35
C THR A 129 -12.99 -9.87 18.85
N LYS A 130 -12.16 -9.06 18.16
CA LYS A 130 -12.44 -7.64 17.84
C LYS A 130 -12.87 -7.36 16.39
N LEU A 131 -13.11 -8.40 15.58
CA LEU A 131 -13.61 -8.28 14.20
C LEU A 131 -15.02 -8.87 14.00
N ARG A 132 -15.83 -8.93 15.07
CA ARG A 132 -17.28 -9.13 14.97
C ARG A 132 -18.01 -7.79 14.98
#